data_AF-A0A1C0SBZ7-F1
#
_entry.id   AF-A0A1C0SBZ7-F1
#
_cell.length_a   1.000
_cell.length_b   1.000
_cell.length_c   1.000
_cell.angle_alpha   90.00
_cell.angle_beta   90.00
_cell.angle_gamma   90.00
#
_symmetry.space_group_name_H-M   'P 1'
#
loop_
_entity.id
_entity.type
_entity.pdbx_description
1 polymer ?
#
loop_
_entity_poly.entity_id
_entity_poly.type
_entity_poly.pdbx_seq_one_letter_code
_entity_poly.pdbx_strand_id
1 'polypeptide(L)'
;MTDEQKTSPDSAEIRLSPDEAVVLFELLSRWSEENVAPTPDAACFESTAECAVLLGLLAGLQKQLVAPFREDYAAIVKAARRRLVPSWDYADLRG
;
A
#
# COMPACT_ATOMS: atom_id res chain seq x y z
N MET A 1 24.51 -20.95 -1.57
CA MET A 1 23.63 -21.44 -0.51
C MET A 1 22.28 -20.84 -0.81
N THR A 2 21.45 -21.60 -1.50
CA THR A 2 20.15 -21.16 -2.02
C THR A 2 19.17 -21.34 -0.88
N ASP A 3 18.70 -20.24 -0.29
CA ASP A 3 17.63 -20.29 0.71
C ASP A 3 16.36 -20.73 -0.02
N GLU A 4 15.98 -22.00 0.17
CA GLU A 4 14.69 -22.52 -0.23
C GLU A 4 13.62 -21.78 0.57
N GLN A 5 12.94 -20.84 -0.09
CA GLN A 5 11.72 -20.24 0.42
C GLN A 5 10.72 -21.35 0.72
N LYS A 6 10.56 -21.65 2.02
CA LYS A 6 9.43 -22.43 2.53
C LYS A 6 8.17 -21.62 2.34
N THR A 7 7.57 -21.68 1.17
CA THR A 7 6.19 -21.26 0.95
C THR A 7 5.31 -22.30 1.65
N SER A 8 4.68 -21.91 2.75
CA SER A 8 3.60 -22.73 3.32
C SER A 8 2.51 -22.88 2.26
N PRO A 9 1.96 -24.08 2.02
CA PRO A 9 1.00 -24.31 0.94
C PRO A 9 -0.28 -23.47 1.05
N ASP A 10 -0.53 -22.84 2.19
CA ASP A 10 -1.70 -22.00 2.47
C ASP A 10 -1.42 -20.48 2.50
N SER A 11 -0.19 -20.03 2.14
CA SER A 11 0.13 -18.58 2.12
C SER A 11 -0.08 -17.95 0.75
N ALA A 12 -0.78 -16.82 0.70
CA ALA A 12 -0.89 -15.98 -0.49
C ALA A 12 0.28 -14.97 -0.58
N GLU A 13 0.96 -14.93 -1.72
CA GLU A 13 2.02 -13.93 -2.01
C GLU A 13 1.46 -12.78 -2.86
N ILE A 14 1.71 -11.54 -2.43
CA ILE A 14 1.43 -10.33 -3.22
C ILE A 14 2.77 -9.73 -3.63
N ARG A 15 3.01 -9.63 -4.95
CA ARG A 15 4.21 -9.00 -5.51
C ARG A 15 3.83 -7.63 -6.04
N LEU A 16 4.51 -6.61 -5.54
CA LEU A 16 4.34 -5.21 -5.95
C LEU A 16 5.63 -4.73 -6.59
N SER A 17 5.51 -3.99 -7.67
CA SER A 17 6.60 -3.14 -8.17
C SER A 17 6.95 -2.06 -7.14
N PRO A 18 8.14 -1.45 -7.22
CA PRO A 18 8.51 -0.35 -6.33
C PRO A 18 7.51 0.80 -6.31
N ASP A 19 6.90 1.10 -7.47
CA ASP A 19 5.92 2.18 -7.60
C ASP A 19 4.60 1.83 -6.91
N GLU A 20 4.09 0.61 -7.13
CA GLU A 20 2.88 0.13 -6.46
C GLU A 20 3.07 0.08 -4.94
N ALA A 21 4.22 -0.41 -4.48
CA ALA A 21 4.52 -0.51 -3.05
C ALA A 21 4.55 0.87 -2.38
N VAL A 22 5.19 1.87 -3.00
CA VAL A 22 5.22 3.24 -2.47
C VAL A 22 3.84 3.88 -2.49
N VAL A 23 3.08 3.72 -3.57
CA VAL A 23 1.74 4.32 -3.67
C VAL A 23 0.74 3.68 -2.70
N LEU A 24 0.82 2.35 -2.52
CA LEU A 24 0.00 1.64 -1.55
C LEU A 24 0.36 2.03 -0.12
N PHE A 25 1.66 2.09 0.21
CA PHE A 25 2.11 2.55 1.52
C PHE A 25 1.59 3.96 1.82
N GLU A 26 1.78 4.90 0.89
CA GLU A 26 1.29 6.28 1.03
C GLU A 26 -0.23 6.38 1.17
N LEU A 27 -0.99 5.52 0.49
CA LEU A 27 -2.44 5.48 0.63
C LEU A 27 -2.85 5.05 2.05
N LEU A 28 -2.28 3.93 2.51
CA LEU A 28 -2.62 3.34 3.81
C LEU A 28 -2.14 4.20 4.98
N SER A 29 -0.94 4.79 4.89
CA SER A 29 -0.43 5.75 5.89
C SER A 29 -1.40 6.91 6.09
N ARG A 30 -1.80 7.57 4.99
CA ARG A 30 -2.73 8.71 5.06
C ARG A 30 -4.11 8.35 5.63
N TRP A 31 -4.57 7.11 5.43
CA TRP A 31 -5.81 6.64 6.04
C TRP A 31 -5.67 6.32 7.52
N SER A 32 -4.48 5.93 7.97
CA SER A 32 -4.22 5.57 9.38
C SER A 32 -3.80 6.76 10.26
N GLU A 33 -3.31 7.85 9.67
CA GLU A 33 -2.83 9.02 10.40
C GLU A 33 -3.95 10.03 10.64
N GLU A 34 -4.10 10.45 11.89
CA GLU A 34 -5.07 11.49 12.25
C GLU A 34 -4.73 12.83 11.59
N ASN A 35 -5.75 13.51 11.06
CA ASN A 35 -5.67 14.86 10.49
C ASN A 35 -4.85 15.01 9.19
N VAL A 36 -4.49 13.92 8.50
CA VAL A 36 -3.75 13.97 7.23
C VAL A 36 -4.67 13.92 6.01
N ALA A 37 -5.67 13.03 6.02
CA ALA A 37 -6.65 12.89 4.96
C ALA A 37 -7.97 12.34 5.52
N PRO A 38 -9.09 12.43 4.78
CA PRO A 38 -10.29 11.66 5.11
C PRO A 38 -9.96 10.16 5.12
N THR A 39 -10.04 9.55 6.30
CA THR A 39 -10.04 8.10 6.46
C THR A 39 -11.37 7.53 5.97
N PRO A 40 -11.38 6.41 5.22
CA PRO A 40 -12.62 5.73 4.86
C PRO A 40 -13.44 5.44 6.12
N ASP A 41 -14.72 5.80 6.09
CA ASP A 41 -15.61 5.55 7.22
C ASP A 41 -15.95 4.05 7.35
N ALA A 42 -16.61 3.70 8.45
CA ALA A 42 -16.99 2.31 8.71
C ALA A 42 -17.96 1.73 7.66
N ALA A 43 -18.66 2.55 6.87
CA ALA A 43 -19.56 2.05 5.82
C ALA A 43 -18.79 1.55 4.58
N CYS A 44 -17.49 1.83 4.49
CA CYS A 44 -16.61 1.29 3.46
C CYS A 44 -16.14 -0.16 3.76
N PHE A 45 -16.41 -0.70 4.95
CA PHE A 45 -15.95 -2.02 5.40
C PHE A 45 -17.10 -2.89 5.88
N GLU A 46 -17.09 -4.16 5.47
CA GLU A 46 -18.02 -5.19 5.93
C GLU A 46 -17.61 -5.73 7.32
N SER A 47 -16.32 -5.70 7.64
CA SER A 47 -15.78 -6.25 8.88
C SER A 47 -14.49 -5.57 9.33
N THR A 48 -14.23 -5.58 10.64
CA THR A 48 -12.96 -5.14 11.22
C THR A 48 -11.75 -5.95 10.73
N ALA A 49 -11.99 -7.16 10.20
CA ALA A 49 -10.94 -7.97 9.58
C ALA A 49 -10.30 -7.26 8.38
N GLU A 50 -11.06 -6.50 7.60
CA GLU A 50 -10.54 -5.77 6.44
C GLU A 50 -9.58 -4.66 6.88
N CYS A 51 -9.95 -3.90 7.91
CA CYS A 51 -9.06 -2.93 8.54
C CYS A 51 -7.78 -3.58 9.07
N ALA A 52 -7.89 -4.76 9.73
CA ALA A 52 -6.74 -5.48 10.24
C ALA A 52 -5.79 -5.93 9.13
N VAL A 53 -6.32 -6.38 7.98
CA VAL A 53 -5.51 -6.74 6.80
C VAL A 53 -4.79 -5.51 6.23
N LEU A 54 -5.50 -4.39 6.06
CA LEU A 54 -4.90 -3.15 5.55
C LEU A 54 -3.79 -2.62 6.47
N LEU A 55 -4.00 -2.64 7.79
CA LEU A 55 -2.97 -2.28 8.77
C LEU A 55 -1.78 -3.26 8.75
N GLY A 56 -2.04 -4.55 8.58
CA GLY A 56 -1.00 -5.57 8.41
C GLY A 56 -0.15 -5.35 7.16
N LEU A 57 -0.78 -5.01 6.03
CA LEU A 57 -0.09 -4.65 4.79
C LEU A 57 0.75 -3.38 4.97
N LEU A 58 0.22 -2.34 5.61
CA LEU A 58 0.96 -1.11 5.91
C LEU A 58 2.23 -1.42 6.73
N ALA A 59 2.10 -2.19 7.81
CA ALA A 59 3.24 -2.58 8.63
C ALA A 59 4.26 -3.46 7.86
N GLY A 60 3.77 -4.33 6.97
CA GLY A 60 4.63 -5.14 6.09
C GLY A 60 5.41 -4.30 5.09
N LEU A 61 4.77 -3.29 4.49
CA LEU A 61 5.40 -2.33 3.58
C LEU A 61 6.40 -1.45 4.31
N GLN A 62 6.06 -0.94 5.49
CA GLN A 62 6.96 -0.10 6.30
C GLN A 62 8.29 -0.78 6.61
N LYS A 63 8.27 -2.11 6.83
CA LYS A 63 9.49 -2.90 7.09
C LYS A 63 10.35 -3.10 5.86
N GLN A 64 9.75 -3.08 4.66
CA GLN A 64 10.44 -3.38 3.40
C GLN A 64 10.89 -2.12 2.66
N LEU A 65 10.17 -1.01 2.82
CA LEU A 65 10.43 0.22 2.09
C LEU A 65 11.43 1.11 2.82
N VAL A 66 12.51 1.45 2.13
CA VAL A 66 13.43 2.52 2.55
C VAL A 66 12.89 3.90 2.16
N ALA A 67 12.08 3.97 1.11
CA ALA A 67 11.63 5.22 0.51
C ALA A 67 10.95 6.21 1.48
N PRO A 68 10.08 5.78 2.43
CA PRO A 68 9.43 6.67 3.40
C PRO A 68 10.38 7.47 4.29
N PHE A 69 11.62 7.01 4.48
CA PHE A 69 12.61 7.67 5.32
C PHE A 69 13.52 8.64 4.55
N ARG A 70 13.28 8.83 3.25
CA ARG A 70 14.07 9.72 2.40
C ARG A 70 13.49 11.12 2.37
N GLU A 71 14.36 12.12 2.28
CA GLU A 71 13.95 13.54 2.17
C GLU A 71 13.14 13.82 0.90
N ASP A 72 13.37 13.06 -0.17
CA ASP A 72 12.68 13.20 -1.46
C ASP A 72 11.42 12.32 -1.57
N TYR A 73 10.94 11.74 -0.47
CA TYR A 73 9.82 10.78 -0.47
C TYR A 73 8.57 11.31 -1.18
N ALA A 74 8.18 12.56 -0.94
CA ALA A 74 7.04 13.18 -1.62
C ALA A 74 7.21 13.24 -3.16
N ALA A 75 8.44 13.45 -3.64
CA ALA A 75 8.73 13.43 -5.07
C ALA A 75 8.68 12.01 -5.65
N ILE A 76 9.15 11.02 -4.88
CA ILE A 76 9.08 9.59 -5.24
C ILE A 76 7.62 9.17 -5.41
N VAL A 77 6.76 9.45 -4.43
CA VAL A 77 5.32 9.17 -4.48
C VAL A 77 4.68 9.81 -5.71
N LYS A 78 4.96 11.10 -5.95
CA LYS A 78 4.40 11.83 -7.09
C LYS A 78 4.82 11.23 -8.43
N ALA A 79 6.07 10.80 -8.55
CA ALA A 79 6.59 10.17 -9.76
C ALA A 79 5.98 8.77 -9.97
N ALA A 80 5.87 7.96 -8.90
CA ALA A 80 5.23 6.65 -8.94
C ALA A 80 3.76 6.74 -9.37
N ARG A 81 2.98 7.66 -8.76
CA ARG A 81 1.59 7.91 -9.15
C ARG A 81 1.47 8.22 -10.64
N ARG A 82 2.30 9.14 -11.16
CA ARG A 82 2.29 9.50 -12.60
C ARG A 82 2.55 8.32 -13.53
N ARG A 83 3.41 7.38 -13.13
CA ARG A 83 3.70 6.17 -13.91
C ARG A 83 2.55 5.17 -13.89
N LEU A 84 1.74 5.17 -12.83
CA LEU A 84 0.61 4.26 -12.66
C LEU A 84 -0.73 4.79 -13.20
N VAL A 85 -0.88 6.12 -13.41
CA VAL A 85 -2.13 6.70 -13.98
C VAL A 85 -2.60 5.98 -15.26
N PRO A 86 -1.74 5.67 -16.25
CA PRO A 86 -2.19 5.00 -17.48
C PRO A 86 -2.77 3.59 -17.26
N SER A 87 -2.57 3.00 -16.08
CA SER A 87 -3.12 1.69 -15.73
C SER A 87 -4.59 1.77 -15.30
N TRP A 88 -5.11 2.95 -14.96
CA TRP A 88 -6.48 3.17 -14.50
C TRP A 88 -6.91 4.63 -14.71
N ASP A 89 -7.78 4.87 -15.70
CA ASP A 89 -8.18 6.23 -16.13
C ASP A 89 -9.35 6.83 -15.33
N TYR A 90 -9.88 6.10 -14.35
CA TYR A 90 -11.09 6.46 -13.61
C TYR A 90 -10.80 6.98 -12.21
N ALA A 91 -11.72 7.81 -11.69
CA ALA A 91 -11.53 8.51 -10.41
C ALA A 91 -11.79 7.63 -9.18
N ASP A 92 -12.49 6.51 -9.36
CA ASP A 92 -12.79 5.56 -8.30
C ASP A 92 -12.65 4.11 -8.80
N LEU A 93 -12.97 3.16 -7.93
CA LEU A 93 -12.88 1.72 -8.23
C LEU A 93 -14.04 1.19 -9.09
N ARG A 94 -15.01 2.02 -9.46
CA ARG A 94 -16.21 1.64 -10.20
C ARG A 94 -16.13 1.95 -11.69
N GLY A 95 -15.20 2.82 -12.10
CA GLY A 95 -15.10 3.31 -13.47
C GLY A 95 -15.88 4.60 -13.65
#